data_AF-A0A0R2WKD9-F1
#
_entry.id   AF-A0A0R2WKD9-F1
#
_cell.length_a   1.000
_cell.length_b   1.000
_cell.length_c   1.000
_cell.angle_alpha   90.00
_cell.angle_beta   90.00
_cell.angle_gamma   90.00
#
_symmetry.space_group_name_H-M   'P 1'
#
loop_
_entity.id
_entity.type
_entity.pdbx_description
1 polymer ?
#
loop_
_entity_poly.entity_id
_entity_poly.type
_entity_poly.pdbx_seq_one_letter_code
_entity_poly.pdbx_strand_id
1 'polypeptide(L)'
;MWSGPRNLSTALMYSFGARRDCAVWDEPFYAAYLAQTGIDHPVRVKILKAHETDPELIAQACAQRPNDGQPLFYQKHMTLHMVKEFDRSFMRQCDNVFLIRHPALVVASYAKKREGPNLDDIGFVQQAQLFDEVTDWLGHRPLVIDSQDILTNP
;
A
#
# COMPACT_ATOMS: atom_id res chain seq x y z
N MET A 1 -5.36 2.62 1.72
CA MET A 1 -4.92 3.23 0.44
C MET A 1 -3.94 2.30 -0.24
N TRP A 2 -4.31 1.77 -1.40
CA TRP A 2 -3.49 0.92 -2.26
C TRP A 2 -2.74 1.76 -3.29
N SER A 3 -1.45 1.52 -3.44
CA SER A 3 -0.61 2.28 -4.35
C SER A 3 0.52 1.41 -4.88
N GLY A 4 0.82 1.51 -6.16
CA GLY A 4 2.16 1.16 -6.66
C GLY A 4 3.22 2.14 -6.13
N PRO A 5 4.52 1.83 -6.29
CA PRO A 5 5.59 2.75 -5.96
C PRO A 5 5.48 4.07 -6.76
N ARG A 6 6.07 5.14 -6.21
CA ARG A 6 6.22 6.45 -6.91
C ARG A 6 4.89 7.17 -7.23
N ASN A 7 3.81 6.86 -6.52
CA ASN A 7 2.46 7.44 -6.74
C ASN A 7 2.01 8.46 -5.68
N LEU A 8 2.90 9.17 -4.98
CA LEU A 8 2.56 10.19 -3.95
C LEU A 8 1.99 9.64 -2.61
N SER A 9 1.87 8.31 -2.46
CA SER A 9 1.26 7.68 -1.29
C SER A 9 1.87 8.10 0.06
N THR A 10 3.19 8.29 0.15
CA THR A 10 3.87 8.79 1.35
C THR A 10 3.42 10.20 1.73
N ALA A 11 3.27 11.10 0.77
CA ALA A 11 2.82 12.47 1.04
C ALA A 11 1.36 12.49 1.53
N LEU A 12 0.49 11.67 0.94
CA LEU A 12 -0.87 11.48 1.44
C LEU A 12 -0.90 10.93 2.86
N MET A 13 -0.08 9.91 3.16
CA MET A 13 0.01 9.37 4.52
C MET A 13 0.38 10.45 5.52
N TYR A 14 1.38 11.30 5.21
CA TYR A 14 1.73 12.42 6.10
C TYR A 14 0.60 13.44 6.25
N SER A 15 -0.18 13.71 5.20
CA SER A 15 -1.37 14.57 5.28
C SER A 15 -2.42 14.02 6.26
N PHE A 16 -2.72 12.72 6.19
CA PHE A 16 -3.63 12.07 7.13
C PHE A 16 -3.05 12.01 8.54
N GLY A 17 -1.76 11.70 8.69
CA GLY A 17 -1.07 11.63 9.98
C GLY A 17 -0.91 12.98 10.69
N ALA A 18 -1.07 14.09 9.97
CA ALA A 18 -1.13 15.42 10.57
C ALA A 18 -2.49 15.72 11.24
N ARG A 19 -3.51 14.90 11.01
CA ARG A 19 -4.84 15.06 11.61
C ARG A 19 -4.89 14.43 12.99
N ARG A 20 -5.56 15.08 13.94
CA ARG A 20 -5.72 14.57 15.32
C ARG A 20 -6.69 13.39 15.42
N ASP A 21 -7.54 13.20 14.41
CA ASP A 21 -8.59 12.19 14.37
C ASP A 21 -8.20 10.93 13.57
N CYS A 22 -6.93 10.81 13.16
CA CYS A 22 -6.49 9.76 12.25
C CYS A 22 -5.19 9.09 12.69
N ALA A 23 -5.26 7.76 12.87
CA ALA A 23 -4.10 6.93 13.04
C ALA A 23 -3.53 6.59 11.66
N VAL A 24 -2.21 6.42 11.55
CA VAL A 24 -1.56 6.02 10.30
C VAL A 24 -0.67 4.80 10.49
N TRP A 25 -0.69 3.89 9.52
CA TRP A 25 0.26 2.78 9.43
C TRP A 25 0.95 2.80 8.07
N ASP A 26 2.28 2.97 8.10
CA ASP A 26 3.15 2.91 6.92
C ASP A 26 3.50 1.46 6.56
N GLU A 27 3.10 1.03 5.37
CA GLU A 27 3.45 -0.25 4.74
C GLU A 27 3.38 -1.48 5.67
N PRO A 28 2.20 -1.84 6.21
CA PRO A 28 2.06 -2.89 7.22
C PRO A 28 2.72 -4.22 6.84
N PHE A 29 2.62 -4.60 5.56
CA PHE A 29 3.12 -5.88 5.04
C PHE A 29 4.57 -5.87 4.55
N TYR A 30 5.33 -4.77 4.71
CA TYR A 30 6.68 -4.69 4.14
C TYR A 30 7.63 -5.74 4.73
N ALA A 31 7.61 -5.92 6.05
CA ALA A 31 8.47 -6.89 6.72
C ALA A 31 8.06 -8.34 6.39
N ALA A 32 6.77 -8.65 6.38
CA ALA A 32 6.26 -9.94 5.91
C ALA A 32 6.68 -10.22 4.46
N TYR A 33 6.59 -9.23 3.57
CA TYR A 33 7.03 -9.34 2.18
C TYR A 33 8.52 -9.68 2.06
N LEU A 34 9.40 -8.99 2.81
CA LEU A 34 10.85 -9.28 2.84
C LEU A 34 11.18 -10.65 3.45
N ALA A 35 10.38 -11.10 4.42
CA ALA A 35 10.51 -12.41 5.02
C ALA A 35 10.14 -13.50 4.02
N GLN A 36 8.98 -13.36 3.36
CA GLN A 36 8.41 -14.33 2.43
C GLN A 36 9.21 -14.45 1.14
N THR A 37 9.64 -13.33 0.55
CA THR A 37 10.33 -13.33 -0.75
C THR A 37 11.83 -13.59 -0.65
N GLY A 38 12.44 -13.33 0.50
CA GLY A 38 13.89 -13.45 0.68
C GLY A 38 14.72 -12.46 -0.13
N ILE A 39 14.12 -11.43 -0.74
CA ILE A 39 14.82 -10.43 -1.55
C ILE A 39 15.92 -9.77 -0.73
N ASP A 40 17.13 -9.69 -1.31
CA ASP A 40 18.23 -8.97 -0.69
C ASP A 40 18.00 -7.46 -0.79
N HIS A 41 17.77 -6.83 0.37
CA HIS A 41 17.49 -5.41 0.47
C HIS A 41 18.42 -4.80 1.54
N PRO A 42 19.06 -3.64 1.29
CA PRO A 42 20.10 -3.09 2.17
C PRO A 42 19.68 -2.89 3.64
N VAL A 43 18.38 -2.71 3.90
CA VAL A 43 17.82 -2.53 5.25
C VAL A 43 17.00 -3.72 5.74
N ARG A 44 16.99 -4.86 5.02
CA ARG A 44 16.18 -6.04 5.33
C ARG A 44 16.29 -6.48 6.79
N VAL A 45 17.51 -6.71 7.27
CA VAL A 45 17.75 -7.19 8.65
C VAL A 45 17.16 -6.24 9.70
N LYS A 46 17.23 -4.92 9.46
CA LYS A 46 16.67 -3.92 10.37
C LYS A 46 15.14 -3.97 10.35
N ILE A 47 14.53 -4.08 9.17
CA ILE A 47 13.07 -4.14 9.00
C ILE A 47 12.50 -5.40 9.65
N LEU A 48 13.08 -6.57 9.38
CA LEU A 48 12.62 -7.84 9.95
C LEU A 48 12.74 -7.91 11.47
N LYS A 49 13.69 -7.18 12.06
CA LYS A 49 13.85 -7.11 13.52
C LYS A 49 12.85 -6.13 14.16
N ALA A 50 12.44 -5.09 13.44
CA ALA A 50 11.65 -3.99 13.99
C ALA A 50 10.14 -4.15 13.82
N HIS A 51 9.70 -5.02 12.91
CA HIS A 51 8.31 -5.10 12.49
C HIS A 51 7.80 -6.55 12.49
N GLU A 52 6.48 -6.71 12.60
CA GLU A 52 5.81 -8.00 12.49
C GLU A 52 6.06 -8.61 11.11
N THR A 53 6.27 -9.92 11.07
CA THR A 53 6.54 -10.70 9.84
C THR A 53 5.46 -11.72 9.55
N ASP A 54 4.58 -12.02 10.50
CA ASP A 54 3.43 -12.89 10.32
C ASP A 54 2.31 -12.14 9.55
N PRO A 55 2.01 -12.53 8.30
CA PRO A 55 0.98 -11.87 7.51
C PRO A 55 -0.42 -12.00 8.11
N GLU A 56 -0.72 -13.05 8.88
CA GLU A 56 -2.03 -13.25 9.49
C GLU A 56 -2.25 -12.25 10.64
N LEU A 57 -1.23 -12.05 11.48
CA LEU A 57 -1.27 -11.04 12.55
C LEU A 57 -1.40 -9.62 11.98
N ILE A 58 -0.67 -9.33 10.90
CA ILE A 58 -0.76 -8.03 10.21
C ILE A 58 -2.16 -7.84 9.62
N ALA A 59 -2.72 -8.85 8.97
CA ALA A 59 -4.07 -8.81 8.39
C ALA A 59 -5.15 -8.57 9.46
N GLN A 60 -5.06 -9.27 10.59
CA GLN A 60 -5.95 -9.05 11.74
C GLN A 60 -5.85 -7.61 12.27
N ALA A 61 -4.63 -7.10 12.43
CA ALA A 61 -4.39 -5.73 12.86
C ALA A 61 -4.83 -4.68 11.81
N CYS A 62 -4.85 -5.00 10.52
CA CYS A 62 -5.39 -4.12 9.49
C CYS A 62 -6.93 -4.08 9.51
N ALA A 63 -7.57 -5.21 9.78
CA ALA A 63 -9.03 -5.29 9.91
C ALA A 63 -9.55 -4.65 11.20
N GLN A 64 -8.72 -4.57 12.23
CA GLN A 64 -9.06 -3.96 13.52
C GLN A 64 -8.54 -2.53 13.59
N ARG A 65 -9.36 -1.60 14.08
CA ARG A 65 -8.88 -0.25 14.36
C ARG A 65 -8.00 -0.26 15.61
N PRO A 66 -6.89 0.50 15.66
CA PRO A 66 -6.18 0.75 16.90
C PRO A 66 -7.13 1.27 17.99
N ASN A 67 -6.98 0.79 19.22
CA ASN A 67 -7.77 1.24 20.37
C ASN A 67 -7.30 2.60 20.95
N ASP A 68 -6.68 3.44 20.12
CA ASP A 68 -6.14 4.74 20.53
C ASP A 68 -7.19 5.87 20.56
N GLY A 69 -8.45 5.53 20.32
CA GLY A 69 -9.59 6.46 20.36
C GLY A 69 -9.75 7.30 19.09
N GLN A 70 -8.89 7.13 18.08
CA GLN A 70 -9.00 7.87 16.83
C GLN A 70 -10.07 7.24 15.93
N PRO A 71 -11.00 8.04 15.35
CA PRO A 71 -12.09 7.48 14.55
C PRO A 71 -11.63 6.97 13.18
N LEU A 72 -10.50 7.45 12.65
CA LEU A 72 -9.97 7.05 11.36
C LEU A 72 -8.67 6.27 11.51
N PHE A 73 -8.50 5.26 10.64
CA PHE A 73 -7.25 4.50 10.55
C PHE A 73 -6.82 4.39 9.09
N TYR A 74 -5.81 5.18 8.71
CA TYR A 74 -5.28 5.22 7.37
C TYR A 74 -4.08 4.27 7.23
N GLN A 75 -4.21 3.30 6.33
CA GLN A 75 -3.15 2.36 6.01
C GLN A 75 -2.58 2.66 4.62
N LYS A 76 -1.26 2.88 4.56
CA LYS A 76 -0.54 3.02 3.28
C LYS A 76 -0.04 1.64 2.86
N HIS A 77 -0.70 1.05 1.87
CA HIS A 77 -0.32 -0.26 1.34
C HIS A 77 0.39 -0.14 -0.01
N MET A 78 1.47 -0.92 -0.17
CA MET A 78 2.11 -1.13 -1.47
C MET A 78 1.59 -2.42 -2.10
N THR A 79 1.12 -2.33 -3.34
CA THR A 79 0.49 -3.47 -4.03
C THR A 79 1.46 -4.64 -4.22
N LEU A 80 2.75 -4.36 -4.40
CA LEU A 80 3.80 -5.37 -4.54
C LEU A 80 4.02 -6.20 -3.27
N HIS A 81 3.62 -5.72 -2.09
CA HIS A 81 3.72 -6.50 -0.84
C HIS A 81 2.69 -7.63 -0.79
N MET A 82 1.63 -7.57 -1.60
CA MET A 82 0.55 -8.56 -1.61
C MET A 82 0.91 -9.75 -2.49
N VAL A 83 1.87 -10.56 -2.03
CA VAL A 83 2.21 -11.83 -2.67
C VAL A 83 1.07 -12.85 -2.52
N LYS A 84 1.07 -13.88 -3.38
CA LYS A 84 -0.02 -14.86 -3.48
C LYS A 84 -0.25 -15.66 -2.20
N GLU A 85 0.77 -15.76 -1.34
CA GLU A 85 0.74 -16.49 -0.08
C GLU A 85 0.00 -15.74 1.02
N PHE A 86 -0.22 -14.43 0.88
CA PHE A 86 -0.89 -13.63 1.90
C PHE A 86 -2.40 -13.64 1.67
N ASP A 87 -3.15 -14.02 2.71
CA ASP A 87 -4.60 -13.87 2.69
C ASP A 87 -4.99 -12.39 2.64
N ARG A 88 -5.87 -12.06 1.69
CA ARG A 88 -6.34 -10.70 1.43
C ARG A 88 -7.76 -10.47 1.96
N SER A 89 -8.35 -11.46 2.63
CA SER A 89 -9.72 -11.36 3.15
C SER A 89 -9.95 -10.16 4.09
N PHE A 90 -8.91 -9.71 4.79
CA PHE A 90 -8.96 -8.53 5.66
C PHE A 90 -9.42 -7.27 4.94
N MET A 91 -9.13 -7.15 3.63
CA MET A 91 -9.55 -6.02 2.80
C MET A 91 -11.07 -5.82 2.80
N ARG A 92 -11.86 -6.89 3.04
CA ARG A 92 -13.33 -6.79 3.16
C ARG A 92 -13.79 -6.00 4.37
N GLN A 93 -12.93 -5.82 5.37
CA GLN A 93 -13.19 -5.02 6.58
C GLN A 93 -12.67 -3.58 6.45
N CYS A 94 -12.17 -3.20 5.27
CA CYS A 94 -11.57 -1.89 5.03
C CYS A 94 -12.27 -1.16 3.87
N ASP A 95 -12.26 0.17 3.95
CA ASP A 95 -12.55 1.01 2.79
C ASP A 95 -11.31 1.05 1.88
N ASN A 96 -11.40 0.33 0.75
CA ASN A 96 -10.32 0.21 -0.21
C ASN A 96 -10.33 1.39 -1.18
N VAL A 97 -9.26 2.18 -1.17
CA VAL A 97 -9.04 3.31 -2.09
C VAL A 97 -7.76 3.08 -2.88
N PHE A 98 -7.80 3.28 -4.19
CA PHE A 98 -6.69 3.03 -5.10
C PHE A 98 -6.11 4.34 -5.63
N LEU A 99 -4.84 4.57 -5.34
CA LEU A 99 -4.08 5.72 -5.83
C LEU A 99 -3.33 5.35 -7.11
N ILE A 100 -3.63 6.07 -8.18
CA ILE A 100 -3.00 5.86 -9.48
C ILE A 100 -2.16 7.07 -9.88
N ARG A 101 -1.25 6.83 -10.81
CA ARG A 101 -0.48 7.86 -11.49
C ARG A 101 -0.27 7.43 -12.92
N HIS A 102 -0.20 8.41 -13.82
CA HIS A 102 0.10 8.15 -15.22
C HIS A 102 1.39 7.30 -15.36
N PRO A 103 1.36 6.13 -16.03
CA PRO A 103 2.49 5.20 -16.10
C PRO A 103 3.80 5.82 -16.60
N ALA A 104 3.73 6.73 -17.58
CA ALA A 104 4.90 7.45 -18.09
C ALA A 104 5.64 8.25 -16.99
N LEU A 105 4.91 8.83 -16.03
CA LEU A 105 5.50 9.56 -14.91
C LEU A 105 6.16 8.64 -13.88
N VAL A 106 5.60 7.44 -13.69
CA VAL A 106 6.18 6.39 -12.83
C VAL A 106 7.49 5.91 -13.43
N VAL A 107 7.50 5.48 -14.69
CA VAL A 107 8.69 5.01 -15.41
C VAL A 107 9.77 6.09 -15.46
N ALA A 108 9.41 7.33 -15.77
CA ALA A 108 10.35 8.46 -15.77
C ALA A 108 10.97 8.69 -14.39
N SER A 109 10.24 8.44 -13.29
CA SER A 109 10.79 8.54 -11.95
C SER A 109 11.82 7.46 -11.63
N TYR A 110 11.65 6.25 -12.17
CA TYR A 110 12.62 5.16 -12.00
C TYR A 110 13.89 5.41 -12.81
N ALA A 111 13.75 5.86 -14.06
CA ALA A 111 14.87 6.21 -14.93
C ALA A 111 15.79 7.28 -14.30
N LYS A 112 15.22 8.28 -13.60
CA LYS A 112 16.00 9.30 -12.88
C LYS A 112 16.84 8.75 -11.73
N LYS A 113 16.39 7.66 -11.09
CA LYS A 113 17.11 7.01 -9.99
C LYS A 113 18.07 5.91 -10.45
N ARG A 114 18.12 5.64 -11.77
CA ARG A 114 18.87 4.52 -12.37
C ARG A 114 18.45 3.16 -11.79
N GLU A 115 17.21 3.08 -11.32
CA GLU A 115 16.55 1.83 -10.97
C GLU A 115 16.00 1.27 -12.30
N GLY A 116 16.32 0.02 -12.64
CA GLY A 116 15.82 -0.65 -13.84
C GLY A 116 14.68 -1.60 -13.48
N PRO A 117 13.47 -1.09 -13.17
CA PRO A 117 12.38 -1.92 -12.70
C PRO A 117 11.86 -2.82 -13.82
N ASN A 118 11.46 -4.03 -13.46
CA ASN A 118 10.59 -4.84 -14.30
C ASN A 118 9.11 -4.45 -14.09
N LEU A 119 8.20 -5.08 -14.82
CA LEU A 119 6.76 -4.80 -14.72
C LEU A 119 6.17 -5.12 -13.33
N ASP A 120 6.73 -6.12 -12.64
CA ASP A 120 6.28 -6.50 -11.30
C ASP A 120 6.75 -5.49 -10.24
N ASP A 121 7.92 -4.87 -10.45
CA ASP A 121 8.48 -3.86 -9.55
C ASP A 121 7.69 -2.54 -9.53
N ILE A 122 6.91 -2.26 -10.58
CA ILE A 122 6.08 -1.04 -10.67
C ILE A 122 4.65 -1.24 -10.12
N GLY A 123 4.26 -2.49 -9.84
CA GLY A 123 3.05 -2.80 -9.07
C GLY A 123 1.71 -2.64 -9.80
N PHE A 124 1.70 -2.34 -11.11
CA PHE A 124 0.45 -2.11 -11.87
C PHE A 124 -0.40 -3.38 -12.01
N VAL A 125 0.23 -4.52 -12.28
CA VAL A 125 -0.47 -5.80 -12.43
C VAL A 125 -1.14 -6.20 -11.11
N GLN A 126 -0.40 -6.09 -10.01
CA GLN A 126 -0.87 -6.36 -8.65
C GLN A 126 -2.00 -5.39 -8.26
N GLN A 127 -1.87 -4.10 -8.64
CA GLN A 127 -2.92 -3.11 -8.38
C GLN A 127 -4.21 -3.42 -9.11
N ALA A 128 -4.14 -3.83 -10.38
CA ALA A 128 -5.31 -4.23 -11.16
C ALA A 128 -5.99 -5.46 -10.56
N GLN A 129 -5.22 -6.48 -10.17
CA GLN A 129 -5.75 -7.68 -9.52
C GLN A 129 -6.48 -7.35 -8.21
N LEU A 130 -5.88 -6.51 -7.36
CA LEU A 130 -6.51 -6.09 -6.11
C LEU A 130 -7.78 -5.26 -6.36
N PHE A 131 -7.77 -4.41 -7.40
CA PHE A 131 -8.94 -3.63 -7.80
C PHE A 131 -10.09 -4.51 -8.26
N ASP A 132 -9.83 -5.50 -9.12
CA ASP A 132 -10.83 -6.44 -9.62
C ASP A 132 -11.40 -7.29 -8.47
N GLU A 133 -10.52 -7.82 -7.61
CA GLU A 133 -10.90 -8.60 -6.44
C GLU A 133 -11.82 -7.81 -5.49
N VAL A 134 -11.48 -6.55 -5.19
CA VAL A 134 -12.33 -5.67 -4.39
C VAL A 134 -13.63 -5.31 -5.11
N THR A 135 -13.59 -5.06 -6.42
CA THR A 135 -14.77 -4.75 -7.23
C THR A 135 -15.78 -5.89 -7.20
N ASP A 136 -15.30 -7.13 -7.33
CA ASP A 136 -16.13 -8.33 -7.28
C ASP A 136 -16.82 -8.49 -5.92
N TRP A 137 -16.14 -8.12 -4.83
CA TRP A 137 -16.72 -8.21 -3.49
C TRP A 137 -17.75 -7.13 -3.19
N LEU A 138 -17.53 -5.91 -3.69
CA LEU A 138 -18.42 -4.78 -3.49
C LEU A 138 -19.63 -4.80 -4.45
N GLY A 139 -19.51 -5.47 -5.59
CA GLY A 139 -20.48 -5.39 -6.69
C GLY A 139 -20.45 -4.05 -7.44
N HIS A 140 -19.52 -3.17 -7.08
CA HIS A 140 -19.26 -1.89 -7.75
C HIS A 140 -17.77 -1.53 -7.63
N ARG A 141 -17.33 -0.56 -8.43
CA ARG A 141 -15.92 -0.14 -8.42
C ARG A 141 -15.59 0.60 -7.11
N PRO A 142 -14.45 0.30 -6.46
CA PRO A 142 -13.94 1.08 -5.34
C PRO A 142 -13.44 2.46 -5.81
N LEU A 143 -13.20 3.36 -4.86
CA LEU A 143 -12.71 4.71 -5.16
C LEU A 143 -11.31 4.66 -5.76
N VAL A 144 -11.12 5.38 -6.86
CA VAL A 144 -9.82 5.57 -7.52
C VAL A 144 -9.50 7.06 -7.52
N ILE A 145 -8.27 7.41 -7.14
CA ILE A 145 -7.79 8.78 -7.10
C ILE A 145 -6.55 8.89 -7.98
N ASP A 146 -6.54 9.85 -8.92
CA ASP A 146 -5.32 10.21 -9.62
C ASP A 146 -4.47 11.15 -8.76
N SER A 147 -3.21 10.76 -8.53
CA SER A 147 -2.24 11.60 -7.82
C SER A 147 -2.05 12.98 -8.45
N GLN A 148 -2.30 13.15 -9.75
CA GLN A 148 -2.24 14.45 -10.42
C GLN A 148 -3.36 15.39 -9.96
N ASP A 149 -4.55 14.87 -9.68
CA ASP A 149 -5.67 15.69 -9.20
C ASP A 149 -5.35 16.28 -7.82
N ILE A 150 -4.76 15.46 -6.94
CA ILE A 150 -4.28 15.91 -5.62
C ILE A 150 -3.19 16.97 -5.74
N LEU A 151 -2.24 16.81 -6.67
CA LEU A 151 -1.18 17.81 -6.86
C LEU A 151 -1.71 19.14 -7.41
N THR A 152 -2.80 19.09 -8.17
CA THR A 152 -3.37 20.27 -8.83
C THR A 152 -4.32 21.02 -7.89
N ASN A 153 -5.06 20.31 -7.04
CA ASN A 153 -6.02 20.89 -6.10
C ASN A 153 -6.12 20.03 -4.80
N PRO A 154 -5.17 20.18 -3.85
CA PRO A 154 -5.05 19.35 -2.65
C PRO A 154 -6.12 19.60 -1.58
#